data_AF-A0AAJ1ATQ6-F1
#
_entry.id   AF-A0AAJ1ATQ6-F1
#
_cell.length_a   1.000
_cell.length_b   1.000
_cell.length_c   1.000
_cell.angle_alpha   90.00
_cell.angle_beta   90.00
_cell.angle_gamma   90.00
#
_symmetry.space_group_name_H-M   'P 1'
#
loop_
_entity.id
_entity.type
_entity.pdbx_description
1 polymer ?
#
loop_
_entity_poly.entity_id
_entity_poly.type
_entity_poly.pdbx_seq_one_letter_code
_entity_poly.pdbx_strand_id
1 'polypeptide(L)'
;MSDMKLKTIEDWQNSGCRTWDEYCKPGDMVDQGVADYFLDILPPRTMTRDYFQVGEPHSHAINPKTMKNCGTYATFAVRGKEIWEYCGNCFPHMCVDVEKFKKRDSVQAFLHETYKLVCGIVQAPRPHIFCKDGFEMSVQAGDGLYCEPRVNLESGEYAACEVGYPSQKEELLMPYIEDPTEPTKTVYPYVPVEVIEQVIEKHGGWFDARIPFA
;
A
#
# COMPACT_ATOMS: atom_id res chain seq x y z
N MET A 1 2.16 20.70 -17.66
CA MET A 1 2.26 19.23 -17.54
C MET A 1 3.74 18.93 -17.45
N SER A 2 4.23 18.46 -16.31
CA SER A 2 5.60 17.96 -16.24
C SER A 2 5.75 16.82 -17.25
N ASP A 3 6.77 16.84 -18.10
CA ASP A 3 7.10 15.70 -18.95
C ASP A 3 7.29 14.48 -18.06
N MET A 4 6.36 13.54 -18.14
CA MET A 4 6.44 12.28 -17.41
C MET A 4 7.57 11.49 -18.05
N LYS A 5 8.77 11.57 -17.46
CA LYS A 5 9.92 10.82 -17.95
C LYS A 5 9.72 9.34 -17.62
N LEU A 6 9.45 8.54 -18.66
CA LEU A 6 9.42 7.09 -18.56
C LEU A 6 10.84 6.56 -18.38
N LYS A 7 11.00 5.59 -17.50
CA LYS A 7 12.22 4.80 -17.35
C LYS A 7 12.26 3.67 -18.36
N THR A 8 13.45 3.34 -18.86
CA THR A 8 13.67 2.36 -19.94
C THR A 8 14.78 1.38 -19.57
N ILE A 9 14.87 0.26 -20.28
CA ILE A 9 15.97 -0.70 -20.12
C ILE A 9 17.32 -0.09 -20.54
N GLU A 10 17.34 0.74 -21.58
CA GLU A 10 18.55 1.43 -22.03
C GLU A 10 19.07 2.40 -20.96
N ASP A 11 18.18 3.21 -20.38
CA ASP A 11 18.54 4.12 -19.29
C ASP A 11 19.05 3.35 -18.07
N TRP A 12 18.46 2.19 -17.76
CA TRP A 12 18.94 1.32 -16.68
C TRP A 12 20.36 0.82 -16.94
N GLN A 13 20.63 0.27 -18.12
CA GLN A 13 21.95 -0.25 -18.50
C GLN A 13 23.04 0.82 -18.47
N ASN A 14 22.67 2.08 -18.74
CA ASN A 14 23.58 3.23 -18.72
C ASN A 14 23.66 3.94 -17.35
N SER A 15 22.81 3.58 -16.38
CA SER A 15 22.72 4.26 -15.08
C SER A 15 23.87 3.96 -14.11
N GLY A 16 24.58 2.85 -14.32
CA GLY A 16 25.56 2.31 -13.36
C GLY A 16 24.94 1.59 -12.15
N CYS A 17 23.60 1.52 -12.06
CA CYS A 17 22.89 0.69 -11.08
C CYS A 17 23.13 -0.80 -11.36
N ARG A 18 23.38 -1.58 -10.31
CA ARG A 18 23.66 -3.01 -10.40
C ARG A 18 22.40 -3.85 -10.50
N THR A 19 21.31 -3.36 -9.91
CA THR A 19 20.02 -4.05 -9.87
C THR A 19 18.91 -3.15 -10.41
N TRP A 20 17.80 -3.77 -10.80
CA TRP A 20 16.61 -3.04 -11.21
C TRP A 20 16.09 -2.15 -10.09
N ASP A 21 16.02 -2.67 -8.87
CA ASP A 21 15.49 -1.97 -7.69
C ASP A 21 16.35 -0.77 -7.27
N GLU A 22 17.65 -0.74 -7.61
CA GLU A 22 18.48 0.45 -7.46
C GLU A 22 18.06 1.56 -8.42
N TYR A 23 17.75 1.21 -9.66
CA TYR A 23 17.39 2.13 -10.74
C TYR A 23 15.94 2.59 -10.71
N CYS A 24 14.99 1.67 -10.55
CA CYS A 24 13.55 1.92 -10.60
C CYS A 24 12.92 1.72 -9.23
N LYS A 25 12.23 2.74 -8.72
CA LYS A 25 11.61 2.75 -7.39
C LYS A 25 10.10 2.55 -7.51
N PRO A 26 9.45 1.96 -6.50
CA PRO A 26 8.00 1.83 -6.49
C PRO A 26 7.29 3.18 -6.75
N GLY A 27 6.41 3.21 -7.74
CA GLY A 27 5.72 4.41 -8.21
C GLY A 27 6.32 5.08 -9.44
N ASP A 28 7.53 4.67 -9.88
CA ASP A 28 8.10 5.13 -11.14
C ASP A 28 7.35 4.56 -12.34
N MET A 29 7.26 5.37 -13.40
CA MET A 29 6.65 4.98 -14.67
C MET A 29 7.71 4.44 -15.62
N VAL A 30 7.42 3.33 -16.30
CA VAL A 30 8.27 2.66 -17.27
C VAL A 30 7.54 2.49 -18.60
N ASP A 31 8.31 2.35 -19.66
CA ASP A 31 7.77 2.09 -21.00
C ASP A 31 7.41 0.60 -21.23
N GLN A 32 6.81 0.31 -22.37
CA GLN A 32 6.51 -1.06 -22.79
C GLN A 32 7.77 -1.93 -22.92
N GLY A 33 8.90 -1.35 -23.33
CA GLY A 33 10.15 -2.08 -23.50
C GLY A 33 10.65 -2.72 -22.19
N VAL A 34 10.44 -2.06 -21.05
CA VAL A 34 10.69 -2.66 -19.74
C VAL A 34 9.78 -3.87 -19.48
N ALA A 35 8.49 -3.77 -19.80
CA ALA A 35 7.56 -4.87 -19.61
C ALA A 35 7.94 -6.09 -20.46
N ASP A 36 8.21 -5.86 -21.75
CA ASP A 36 8.61 -6.92 -22.69
C ASP A 36 9.91 -7.59 -22.24
N TYR A 37 10.92 -6.81 -21.81
CA TYR A 37 12.18 -7.34 -21.30
C TYR A 37 11.98 -8.35 -20.16
N PHE A 38 11.16 -8.02 -19.15
CA PHE A 38 10.93 -8.92 -18.03
C PHE A 38 10.10 -10.16 -18.40
N LEU A 39 9.17 -10.03 -19.35
CA LEU A 39 8.33 -11.13 -19.82
C LEU A 39 9.07 -12.10 -20.75
N ASP A 40 10.08 -11.62 -21.46
CA ASP A 40 10.94 -12.44 -22.33
C ASP A 40 11.98 -13.26 -21.55
N ILE A 41 12.29 -12.88 -20.31
CA ILE A 41 13.23 -13.62 -19.45
C ILE A 41 12.59 -14.91 -18.93
N LEU A 42 11.39 -14.81 -18.35
CA LEU A 42 10.67 -15.93 -17.75
C LEU A 42 9.16 -15.76 -17.91
N PRO A 43 8.39 -16.87 -18.05
CA PRO A 43 6.94 -16.82 -17.97
C PRO A 43 6.50 -16.09 -16.69
N PRO A 44 5.53 -15.18 -16.78
CA PRO A 44 5.11 -14.39 -15.63
C PRO A 44 4.49 -15.29 -14.57
N ARG A 45 4.74 -14.93 -13.31
CA ARG A 45 4.11 -15.57 -12.16
C ARG A 45 2.61 -15.28 -12.13
N THR A 46 2.23 -14.07 -12.54
CA THR A 46 0.84 -13.64 -12.68
C THR A 46 0.76 -12.70 -13.87
N MET A 47 -0.26 -12.89 -14.71
CA MET A 47 -0.53 -12.04 -15.86
C MET A 47 -2.03 -11.77 -15.89
N THR A 48 -2.40 -10.50 -15.80
CA THR A 48 -3.79 -10.03 -15.88
C THR A 48 -3.88 -8.89 -16.87
N ARG A 49 -5.10 -8.38 -17.09
CA ARG A 49 -5.29 -7.17 -17.90
C ARG A 49 -4.64 -5.93 -17.27
N ASP A 50 -4.56 -5.87 -15.94
CA ASP A 50 -4.25 -4.65 -15.21
C ASP A 50 -2.82 -4.64 -14.64
N TYR A 51 -2.18 -5.80 -14.51
CA TYR A 51 -0.80 -5.92 -14.04
C TYR A 51 -0.20 -7.29 -14.38
N PHE A 52 1.13 -7.37 -14.34
CA PHE A 52 1.86 -8.64 -14.33
C PHE A 52 2.89 -8.68 -13.19
N GLN A 53 3.30 -9.90 -12.82
CA GLN A 53 4.37 -10.18 -11.88
C GLN A 53 5.42 -11.05 -12.56
N VAL A 54 6.69 -10.66 -12.43
CA VAL A 54 7.83 -11.40 -13.00
C VAL A 54 7.85 -12.83 -12.45
N GLY A 55 8.32 -13.78 -13.26
CA GLY A 55 8.25 -15.23 -12.97
C GLY A 55 8.96 -15.67 -11.70
N GLU A 56 10.16 -15.14 -11.47
CA GLU A 56 10.98 -15.50 -10.30
C GLU A 56 10.75 -14.60 -9.10
N PRO A 57 10.74 -15.17 -7.88
CA PRO A 57 10.65 -14.36 -6.67
C PRO A 57 11.92 -13.54 -6.48
N HIS A 58 11.76 -12.24 -6.23
CA HIS A 58 12.83 -11.34 -5.82
C HIS A 58 13.34 -11.69 -4.41
N SER A 59 12.42 -11.89 -3.47
CA SER A 59 12.72 -12.23 -2.07
C SER A 59 11.52 -12.92 -1.42
N HIS A 60 11.54 -13.09 -0.10
CA HIS A 60 10.49 -13.70 0.71
C HIS A 60 10.13 -12.81 1.89
N ALA A 61 8.84 -12.75 2.23
CA ALA A 61 8.33 -11.97 3.35
C ALA A 61 7.04 -12.60 3.92
N ILE A 62 6.62 -12.18 5.11
CA ILE A 62 5.34 -12.61 5.67
C ILE A 62 4.21 -11.85 4.97
N ASN A 63 3.29 -12.57 4.34
CA ASN A 63 2.14 -11.96 3.69
C ASN A 63 1.10 -11.52 4.73
N PRO A 64 0.64 -10.26 4.73
CA PRO A 64 -0.26 -9.72 5.75
C PRO A 64 -1.68 -10.32 5.73
N LYS A 65 -2.10 -10.90 4.60
CA LYS A 65 -3.43 -11.52 4.45
C LYS A 65 -3.43 -12.99 4.88
N THR A 66 -2.35 -13.70 4.60
CA THR A 66 -2.26 -15.15 4.86
C THR A 66 -1.45 -15.52 6.08
N MET A 67 -0.68 -14.56 6.62
CA MET A 67 0.28 -14.73 7.72
C MET A 67 1.33 -15.81 7.46
N LYS A 68 1.62 -16.10 6.18
CA LYS A 68 2.59 -17.11 5.75
C LYS A 68 3.76 -16.46 5.04
N ASN A 69 4.93 -17.09 5.18
CA ASN A 69 6.08 -16.76 4.35
C ASN A 69 5.76 -17.03 2.87
N CYS A 70 5.89 -16.00 2.04
CA CYS A 70 5.56 -16.00 0.63
C CYS A 70 6.67 -15.31 -0.18
N GLY A 71 6.90 -15.78 -1.40
CA GLY A 71 7.72 -15.05 -2.36
C GLY A 71 7.13 -13.68 -2.69
N THR A 72 8.00 -12.71 -2.95
CA THR A 72 7.69 -11.36 -3.43
C THR A 72 8.23 -11.22 -4.85
N TYR A 73 7.52 -10.51 -5.72
CA TYR A 73 7.79 -10.51 -7.15
C TYR A 73 7.75 -9.07 -7.67
N ALA A 74 8.72 -8.72 -8.52
CA ALA A 74 8.68 -7.46 -9.25
C ALA A 74 7.32 -7.36 -10.00
N THR A 75 6.60 -6.28 -9.75
CA THR A 75 5.20 -6.14 -10.19
C THR A 75 5.04 -4.85 -10.98
N PHE A 76 4.33 -4.93 -12.10
CA PHE A 76 4.11 -3.80 -13.00
C PHE A 76 2.61 -3.67 -13.31
N ALA A 77 2.03 -2.51 -13.03
CA ALA A 77 0.62 -2.23 -13.25
C ALA A 77 0.41 -1.27 -14.42
N VAL A 78 -0.62 -1.51 -15.24
CA VAL A 78 -0.98 -0.64 -16.37
C VAL A 78 -1.40 0.74 -15.87
N ARG A 79 -0.86 1.80 -16.48
CA ARG A 79 -1.22 3.21 -16.23
C ARG A 79 -1.61 3.99 -17.46
N GLY A 80 -1.32 3.45 -18.64
CA GLY A 80 -1.74 4.02 -19.91
C GLY A 80 -1.44 3.03 -21.03
N LYS A 81 -1.70 3.44 -22.27
CA LYS A 81 -1.26 2.68 -23.43
C LYS A 81 0.28 2.61 -23.40
N GLU A 82 0.83 1.39 -23.32
CA GLU A 82 2.28 1.16 -23.32
C GLU A 82 3.04 1.84 -22.15
N ILE A 83 2.32 2.17 -21.07
CA ILE A 83 2.87 2.81 -19.87
C ILE A 83 2.51 1.98 -18.66
N TRP A 84 3.53 1.62 -17.89
CA TRP A 84 3.41 0.79 -16.70
C TRP A 84 3.98 1.52 -15.48
N GLU A 85 3.38 1.31 -14.31
CA GLU A 85 3.98 1.70 -13.02
C GLU A 85 4.69 0.49 -12.44
N TYR A 86 5.96 0.65 -12.06
CA TYR A 86 6.64 -0.35 -11.23
C TYR A 86 6.08 -0.25 -9.80
N CYS A 87 5.36 -1.27 -9.35
CA CYS A 87 4.72 -1.29 -8.04
C CYS A 87 5.65 -1.76 -6.91
N GLY A 88 6.88 -2.13 -7.25
CA GLY A 88 7.85 -2.73 -6.34
C GLY A 88 7.80 -4.26 -6.33
N ASN A 89 8.28 -4.84 -5.23
CA ASN A 89 8.29 -6.27 -4.98
C ASN A 89 7.07 -6.65 -4.16
N CYS A 90 6.03 -7.12 -4.82
CA CYS A 90 4.73 -7.37 -4.22
C CYS A 90 4.48 -8.86 -3.94
N PHE A 91 3.59 -9.13 -2.99
CA PHE A 91 3.06 -10.48 -2.80
C PHE A 91 2.23 -10.95 -4.01
N PRO A 92 2.02 -12.28 -4.16
CA PRO A 92 1.13 -12.81 -5.18
C PRO A 92 -0.24 -12.14 -5.12
N HIS A 93 -0.77 -11.73 -6.28
CA HIS A 93 -2.08 -11.10 -6.40
C HIS A 93 -2.23 -9.73 -5.72
N MET A 94 -1.12 -9.07 -5.38
CA MET A 94 -1.08 -7.73 -4.80
C MET A 94 -0.23 -6.79 -5.68
N CYS A 95 -0.52 -5.50 -5.64
CA CYS A 95 0.22 -4.44 -6.35
C CYS A 95 0.74 -3.37 -5.37
N VAL A 96 1.18 -3.81 -4.20
CA VAL A 96 1.70 -2.95 -3.13
C VAL A 96 3.05 -3.52 -2.72
N ASP A 97 4.10 -2.70 -2.83
CA ASP A 97 5.45 -3.07 -2.43
C ASP A 97 5.53 -3.57 -0.98
N VAL A 98 6.35 -4.60 -0.75
CA VAL A 98 6.52 -5.24 0.56
C VAL A 98 6.97 -4.26 1.65
N GLU A 99 7.78 -3.25 1.32
CA GLU A 99 8.30 -2.26 2.28
C GLU A 99 7.20 -1.36 2.86
N LYS A 100 6.01 -1.33 2.24
CA LYS A 100 4.85 -0.60 2.78
C LYS A 100 4.23 -1.31 3.99
N PHE A 101 4.42 -2.62 4.12
CA PHE A 101 3.96 -3.44 5.24
C PHE A 101 5.01 -3.44 6.36
N LYS A 102 5.30 -2.26 6.89
CA LYS A 102 6.25 -2.04 7.98
C LYS A 102 5.52 -1.61 9.25
N LYS A 103 6.12 -1.93 10.39
CA LYS A 103 5.74 -1.33 11.67
C LYS A 103 5.87 0.20 11.59
N ARG A 104 4.91 0.90 12.20
CA ARG A 104 4.94 2.34 12.44
C ARG A 104 4.85 2.65 13.92
N ASP A 105 5.27 3.84 14.29
CA ASP A 105 5.30 4.28 15.69
C ASP A 105 3.93 4.72 16.18
N SER A 106 3.11 5.31 15.29
CA SER A 106 1.75 5.74 15.58
C SER A 106 0.89 5.85 14.32
N VAL A 107 -0.41 6.02 14.52
CA VAL A 107 -1.41 6.36 13.50
C VAL A 107 -1.10 7.73 12.89
N GLN A 108 -0.63 8.73 13.67
CA GLN A 108 -0.22 10.01 13.07
C GLN A 108 0.99 9.84 12.15
N ALA A 109 1.99 9.04 12.55
CA ALA A 109 3.13 8.72 11.68
C ALA A 109 2.66 8.05 10.38
N PHE A 110 1.69 7.13 10.48
CA PHE A 110 1.04 6.54 9.31
C PHE A 110 0.35 7.58 8.43
N LEU A 111 -0.46 8.47 9.00
CA LEU A 111 -1.20 9.50 8.27
C LEU A 111 -0.29 10.49 7.56
N HIS A 112 0.83 10.85 8.20
CA HIS A 112 1.89 11.69 7.65
C HIS A 112 2.63 11.00 6.50
N GLU A 113 3.20 9.82 6.75
CA GLU A 113 4.00 9.09 5.76
C GLU A 113 3.22 8.72 4.49
N THR A 114 1.92 8.49 4.63
CA THR A 114 1.05 8.05 3.53
C THR A 114 0.30 9.18 2.85
N TYR A 115 0.48 10.43 3.30
CA TYR A 115 -0.07 11.59 2.63
C TYR A 115 0.51 11.71 1.22
N LYS A 116 -0.37 11.76 0.22
CA LYS A 116 0.03 11.96 -1.18
C LYS A 116 -1.08 12.68 -1.93
N LEU A 117 -0.72 13.65 -2.76
CA LEU A 117 -1.61 14.25 -3.74
C LEU A 117 -1.37 13.62 -5.12
N VAL A 118 -2.45 13.22 -5.78
CA VAL A 118 -2.51 12.87 -7.20
C VAL A 118 -2.71 14.16 -7.99
N CYS A 119 -1.84 14.37 -8.99
CA CYS A 119 -1.80 15.59 -9.80
C CYS A 119 -1.69 16.90 -8.99
N GLY A 120 -1.24 16.83 -7.73
CA GLY A 120 -1.12 17.99 -6.84
C GLY A 120 -2.45 18.56 -6.34
N ILE A 121 -3.58 17.86 -6.58
CA ILE A 121 -4.92 18.40 -6.28
C ILE A 121 -5.73 17.43 -5.43
N VAL A 122 -5.75 16.15 -5.78
CA VAL A 122 -6.63 15.16 -5.15
C VAL A 122 -5.84 14.30 -4.19
N GLN A 123 -6.27 14.17 -2.93
CA GLN A 123 -5.60 13.27 -2.00
C GLN A 123 -5.80 11.81 -2.41
N ALA A 124 -4.71 11.06 -2.52
CA ALA A 124 -4.75 9.62 -2.76
C ALA A 124 -5.32 8.90 -1.52
N PRO A 125 -6.09 7.81 -1.72
CA PRO A 125 -6.46 6.92 -0.62
C PRO A 125 -5.21 6.34 0.05
N ARG A 126 -5.23 6.25 1.38
CA ARG A 126 -4.18 5.61 2.17
C ARG A 126 -4.33 4.10 2.11
N PRO A 127 -3.22 3.34 2.21
CA PRO A 127 -3.29 1.88 2.27
C PRO A 127 -4.03 1.41 3.53
N HIS A 128 -4.51 0.17 3.55
CA HIS A 128 -5.04 -0.43 4.76
C HIS A 128 -3.95 -0.58 5.83
N ILE A 129 -4.36 -0.46 7.09
CA ILE A 129 -3.54 -0.84 8.24
C ILE A 129 -3.73 -2.34 8.45
N PHE A 130 -2.61 -3.05 8.66
CA PHE A 130 -2.58 -4.46 9.00
C PHE A 130 -1.98 -4.63 10.40
N CYS A 131 -2.58 -5.51 11.20
CA CYS A 131 -2.14 -5.86 12.54
C CYS A 131 -1.56 -7.28 12.57
N LYS A 132 -0.83 -7.61 13.64
CA LYS A 132 -0.07 -8.87 13.73
C LYS A 132 -0.92 -10.13 13.76
N ASP A 133 -2.17 -10.04 14.21
CA ASP A 133 -3.08 -11.18 14.25
C ASP A 133 -3.86 -11.39 12.93
N GLY A 134 -3.60 -10.55 11.91
CA GLY A 134 -4.30 -10.57 10.63
C GLY A 134 -5.51 -9.62 10.56
N PHE A 135 -5.82 -8.88 11.63
CA PHE A 135 -6.80 -7.81 11.58
C PHE A 135 -6.36 -6.70 10.61
N GLU A 136 -7.30 -6.17 9.85
CA GLU A 136 -7.07 -5.01 8.98
C GLU A 136 -8.25 -4.07 8.98
N MET A 137 -7.97 -2.80 8.69
CA MET A 137 -8.97 -1.76 8.53
C MET A 137 -8.45 -0.64 7.63
N SER A 138 -9.35 0.08 6.97
CA SER A 138 -9.04 1.34 6.31
C SER A 138 -9.07 2.46 7.33
N VAL A 139 -8.06 3.34 7.33
CA VAL A 139 -8.03 4.57 8.14
C VAL A 139 -7.72 5.74 7.22
N GLN A 140 -8.70 6.63 7.05
CA GLN A 140 -8.64 7.74 6.10
C GLN A 140 -8.91 9.06 6.81
N ALA A 141 -8.24 10.12 6.34
CA ALA A 141 -8.42 11.47 6.81
C ALA A 141 -8.09 12.47 5.70
N GLY A 142 -8.84 13.56 5.60
CA GLY A 142 -8.67 14.56 4.54
C GLY A 142 -9.95 15.33 4.25
N ASP A 143 -9.85 16.25 3.29
CA ASP A 143 -10.98 17.01 2.80
C ASP A 143 -12.10 16.07 2.29
N GLY A 144 -13.32 16.30 2.74
CA GLY A 144 -14.48 15.47 2.41
C GLY A 144 -14.66 14.18 3.23
N LEU A 145 -13.70 13.73 4.03
CA LEU A 145 -13.79 12.50 4.83
C LEU A 145 -14.28 12.77 6.26
N TYR A 146 -14.83 11.76 6.96
CA TYR A 146 -15.29 11.88 8.35
C TYR A 146 -14.14 11.91 9.37
N CYS A 147 -13.39 13.00 9.39
CA CYS A 147 -12.20 13.21 10.24
C CYS A 147 -12.20 14.58 10.94
N GLU A 148 -11.32 14.79 11.91
CA GLU A 148 -11.14 16.08 12.59
C GLU A 148 -9.66 16.47 12.60
N PRO A 149 -9.27 17.59 11.97
CA PRO A 149 -10.08 18.47 11.13
C PRO A 149 -10.38 17.87 9.75
N ARG A 150 -11.47 18.30 9.09
CA ARG A 150 -11.84 17.89 7.71
C ARG A 150 -11.07 18.65 6.64
N VAL A 151 -9.75 18.57 6.67
CA VAL A 151 -8.86 19.21 5.70
C VAL A 151 -7.70 18.27 5.36
N ASN A 152 -7.07 18.48 4.21
CA ASN A 152 -5.86 17.73 3.85
C ASN A 152 -4.65 18.22 4.68
N LEU A 153 -4.27 17.46 5.71
CA LEU A 153 -3.05 17.70 6.49
C LEU A 153 -1.90 16.82 6.02
N GLU A 154 -0.86 17.44 5.49
CA GLU A 154 0.41 16.77 5.22
C GLU A 154 1.09 16.28 6.52
N SER A 155 0.92 16.99 7.63
CA SER A 155 1.49 16.62 8.94
C SER A 155 0.91 15.33 9.53
N GLY A 156 -0.27 14.89 9.07
CA GLY A 156 -0.97 13.73 9.64
C GLY A 156 -1.55 13.97 11.05
N GLU A 157 -1.54 15.21 11.54
CA GLU A 157 -1.98 15.58 12.91
C GLU A 157 -3.50 15.71 13.01
N TYR A 158 -4.22 14.59 12.81
CA TYR A 158 -5.66 14.51 13.02
C TYR A 158 -6.00 14.09 14.45
N ALA A 159 -7.09 14.63 14.99
CA ALA A 159 -7.68 14.22 16.26
C ALA A 159 -8.60 12.99 16.10
N ALA A 160 -9.29 12.90 14.97
CA ALA A 160 -10.16 11.78 14.63
C ALA A 160 -10.11 11.45 13.14
N CYS A 161 -10.38 10.20 12.77
CA CYS A 161 -10.33 9.71 11.40
C CYS A 161 -11.59 8.91 11.05
N GLU A 162 -11.80 8.72 9.75
CA GLU A 162 -12.77 7.76 9.25
C GLU A 162 -12.12 6.37 9.25
N VAL A 163 -12.72 5.43 9.97
CA VAL A 163 -12.34 4.02 9.89
C VAL A 163 -13.35 3.29 9.01
N GLY A 164 -12.92 2.35 8.18
CA GLY A 164 -13.84 1.64 7.29
C GLY A 164 -13.44 0.21 7.02
N TYR A 165 -14.45 -0.61 6.72
CA TYR A 165 -14.30 -1.98 6.24
C TYR A 165 -13.32 -2.85 7.08
N PRO A 166 -13.50 -2.92 8.42
CA PRO A 166 -12.66 -3.78 9.24
C PRO A 166 -12.86 -5.26 8.85
N SER A 167 -11.80 -6.07 8.90
CA SER A 167 -11.88 -7.48 8.48
C SER A 167 -12.77 -8.36 9.35
N GLN A 168 -13.03 -7.93 10.58
CA GLN A 168 -14.01 -8.52 11.49
C GLN A 168 -14.66 -7.42 12.33
N LYS A 169 -15.78 -7.74 12.99
CA LYS A 169 -16.42 -6.83 13.94
C LYS A 169 -15.42 -6.48 15.06
N GLU A 170 -15.20 -5.18 15.28
CA GLU A 170 -14.33 -4.66 16.34
C GLU A 170 -15.13 -3.83 17.35
N GLU A 171 -15.21 -4.31 18.59
CA GLU A 171 -16.04 -3.72 19.64
C GLU A 171 -15.66 -2.28 20.01
N LEU A 172 -14.37 -1.92 19.93
CA LEU A 172 -13.92 -0.55 20.19
C LEU A 172 -14.40 0.45 19.12
N LEU A 173 -14.68 -0.03 17.90
CA LEU A 173 -15.20 0.80 16.81
C LEU A 173 -16.73 0.91 16.84
N MET A 174 -17.45 -0.08 17.39
CA MET A 174 -18.92 -0.13 17.38
C MET A 174 -19.64 1.15 17.86
N PRO A 175 -19.13 1.93 18.84
CA PRO A 175 -19.77 3.20 19.22
C PRO A 175 -19.83 4.25 18.10
N TYR A 176 -19.00 4.12 17.06
CA TYR A 176 -18.84 5.08 15.97
C TYR A 176 -19.47 4.61 14.66
N ILE A 177 -20.13 3.45 14.64
CA ILE A 177 -20.61 2.82 13.41
C ILE A 177 -21.70 3.64 12.70
N GLU A 178 -21.61 3.77 11.37
CA GLU A 178 -22.65 4.42 10.57
C GLU A 178 -23.83 3.46 10.31
N ASP A 179 -23.55 2.22 9.89
CA ASP A 179 -24.56 1.18 9.68
C ASP A 179 -24.31 -0.06 10.56
N PRO A 180 -25.07 -0.25 11.65
CA PRO A 180 -24.87 -1.37 12.57
C PRO A 180 -25.24 -2.74 11.99
N THR A 181 -25.89 -2.81 10.83
CA THR A 181 -26.34 -4.09 10.23
C THR A 181 -25.21 -4.85 9.54
N GLU A 182 -24.21 -4.16 9.01
CA GLU A 182 -23.03 -4.76 8.37
C GLU A 182 -21.71 -4.15 8.90
N PRO A 183 -21.26 -4.49 10.13
CA PRO A 183 -20.09 -3.87 10.76
C PRO A 183 -18.78 -3.97 9.96
N THR A 184 -18.62 -4.99 9.11
CA THR A 184 -17.42 -5.14 8.28
C THR A 184 -17.52 -4.49 6.90
N LYS A 185 -18.67 -3.87 6.57
CA LYS A 185 -18.93 -3.26 5.26
C LYS A 185 -19.45 -1.83 5.35
N THR A 186 -19.22 -1.19 6.48
CA THR A 186 -19.63 0.19 6.75
C THR A 186 -18.42 1.02 7.15
N VAL A 187 -18.67 2.32 7.30
CA VAL A 187 -17.72 3.29 7.83
C VAL A 187 -18.06 3.62 9.28
N TYR A 188 -17.04 4.13 9.96
CA TYR A 188 -17.05 4.54 11.35
C TYR A 188 -16.55 5.99 11.37
N PRO A 189 -17.45 6.97 11.29
CA PRO A 189 -17.11 8.38 11.25
C PRO A 189 -16.47 8.89 12.55
N TYR A 190 -15.50 9.80 12.43
CA TYR A 190 -14.89 10.55 13.54
C TYR A 190 -14.39 9.68 14.70
N VAL A 191 -13.75 8.54 14.40
CA VAL A 191 -13.11 7.70 15.43
C VAL A 191 -11.87 8.43 15.95
N PRO A 192 -11.77 8.72 17.26
CA PRO A 192 -10.59 9.36 17.83
C PRO A 192 -9.33 8.53 17.55
N VAL A 193 -8.21 9.20 17.23
CA VAL A 193 -6.96 8.50 16.93
C VAL A 193 -6.53 7.57 18.08
N GLU A 194 -6.76 7.98 19.33
CA GLU A 194 -6.48 7.15 20.50
C GLU A 194 -7.25 5.82 20.50
N VAL A 195 -8.49 5.79 19.99
CA VAL A 195 -9.28 4.55 19.86
C VAL A 195 -8.70 3.67 18.75
N ILE A 196 -8.26 4.26 17.64
CA ILE A 196 -7.60 3.54 16.54
C ILE A 196 -6.31 2.87 17.03
N GLU A 197 -5.51 3.59 17.84
CA GLU A 197 -4.31 3.04 18.48
C GLU A 197 -4.64 1.86 19.42
N GLN A 198 -5.70 1.99 20.23
CA GLN A 198 -6.16 0.89 21.10
C GLN A 198 -6.61 -0.34 20.31
N VAL A 199 -7.27 -0.15 19.16
CA VAL A 199 -7.61 -1.24 18.24
C VAL A 199 -6.34 -1.92 17.73
N ILE A 200 -5.35 -1.14 17.26
CA ILE A 200 -4.08 -1.68 16.78
C ILE A 200 -3.35 -2.46 17.89
N GLU A 201 -3.28 -1.91 19.11
CA GLU A 201 -2.68 -2.58 20.27
C GLU A 201 -3.40 -3.88 20.62
N LYS A 202 -4.73 -3.86 20.67
CA LYS A 202 -5.56 -5.05 20.91
C LYS A 202 -5.27 -6.17 19.91
N HIS A 203 -4.95 -5.82 18.66
CA HIS A 203 -4.60 -6.75 17.58
C HIS A 203 -3.08 -7.06 17.47
N GLY A 204 -2.33 -6.88 18.57
CA GLY A 204 -0.92 -7.25 18.66
C GLY A 204 0.06 -6.20 18.11
N GLY A 205 -0.45 -5.03 17.74
CA GLY A 205 0.28 -3.93 17.14
C GLY A 205 0.39 -4.02 15.62
N TRP A 206 1.09 -3.04 15.05
CA TRP A 206 1.36 -2.96 13.61
C TRP A 206 2.03 -4.24 13.08
N PHE A 207 1.54 -4.69 11.93
CA PHE A 207 2.16 -5.76 11.15
C PHE A 207 3.49 -5.30 10.53
N ASP A 208 4.42 -6.24 10.43
CA ASP A 208 5.71 -6.06 9.77
C ASP A 208 5.99 -7.29 8.91
N ALA A 209 6.10 -7.09 7.59
CA ALA A 209 6.34 -8.16 6.63
C ALA A 209 7.77 -8.70 6.69
N ARG A 210 8.71 -7.92 7.27
CA ARG A 210 10.11 -8.32 7.36
C ARG A 210 10.21 -9.60 8.18
N ILE A 211 10.87 -10.59 7.63
CA ILE A 211 11.20 -11.81 8.36
C ILE A 211 12.27 -11.42 9.39
N PRO A 212 12.01 -11.53 10.71
CA PRO A 212 13.07 -11.39 11.68
C PRO A 212 14.11 -12.44 11.34
N PHE A 213 15.35 -12.02 11.09
CA PHE A 213 16.45 -12.98 10.96
C PHE A 213 16.44 -13.86 12.21
N ALA A 214 16.21 -15.16 12.02
CA ALA A 214 16.31 -16.16 13.07
C ALA A 214 17.78 -16.36 13.45
#